data_AF-A0A9E2DUK4-F1
#
_entry.id   AF-A0A9E2DUK4-F1
#
_cell.length_a   1.000
_cell.length_b   1.000
_cell.length_c   1.000
_cell.angle_alpha   90.00
_cell.angle_beta   90.00
_cell.angle_gamma   90.00
#
_symmetry.space_group_name_H-M   'P 1'
#
loop_
_entity.id
_entity.type
_entity.pdbx_description
1 polymer ?
#
loop_
_entity_poly.entity_id
_entity_poly.type
_entity_poly.pdbx_seq_one_letter_code
_entity_poly.pdbx_strand_id
1 'polypeptide(L)'
;MDYLTEAEHTKLSDELAKLIPERLVISARIGTARELGDLKENADYHAAKDDQAHNERKIKDLEKRLSEATVANTEHVPDDMVFLGTIAKLKNLTNNKEDLYMLVGESSGRFDMDYLEVT
;
A
#
# COMPACT_ATOMS: atom_id res chain seq x y z
N MET A 1 14.88 -3.14 1.44
CA MET A 1 14.61 -1.70 1.42
C MET A 1 13.46 -1.51 0.47
N ASP A 2 12.26 -1.18 0.98
CA ASP A 2 11.07 -1.00 0.13
C ASP A 2 11.16 0.39 -0.52
N TYR A 3 10.84 0.49 -1.81
CA TYR A 3 10.87 1.76 -2.55
C TYR A 3 9.45 2.10 -2.94
N LEU A 4 8.99 3.28 -2.54
CA LEU A 4 7.66 3.80 -2.89
C LEU A 4 7.81 5.03 -3.77
N THR A 5 6.94 5.14 -4.77
CA THR A 5 6.72 6.42 -5.45
C THR A 5 5.99 7.39 -4.52
N GLU A 6 6.08 8.69 -4.78
CA GLU A 6 5.37 9.71 -3.99
C GLU A 6 3.85 9.50 -4.01
N ALA A 7 3.30 9.08 -5.16
CA ALA A 7 1.89 8.74 -5.31
C ALA A 7 1.49 7.53 -4.43
N GLU A 8 2.32 6.48 -4.38
CA GLU A 8 2.05 5.30 -3.55
C GLU A 8 2.19 5.61 -2.06
N HIS A 9 3.21 6.39 -1.68
CA HIS A 9 3.39 6.85 -0.30
C HIS A 9 2.17 7.64 0.19
N THR A 10 1.67 8.56 -0.65
CA THR A 10 0.47 9.36 -0.35
C THR A 10 -0.76 8.46 -0.19
N LYS A 11 -0.95 7.51 -1.10
CA LYS A 11 -2.08 6.57 -1.05
C LYS A 11 -2.09 5.72 0.23
N LEU A 12 -0.93 5.18 0.62
CA LEU A 12 -0.80 4.39 1.85
C LEU A 12 -0.99 5.26 3.10
N SER A 13 -0.51 6.51 3.07
CA SER A 13 -0.72 7.48 4.15
C SER A 13 -2.20 7.86 4.31
N ASP A 14 -2.90 8.07 3.20
CA ASP A 14 -4.34 8.35 3.19
C ASP A 14 -5.17 7.17 3.70
N GLU A 15 -4.76 5.94 3.37
CA GLU A 15 -5.40 4.73 3.91
C GLU A 15 -5.20 4.65 5.43
N LEU A 16 -3.97 4.84 5.92
CA LEU A 16 -3.68 4.89 7.35
C LEU A 16 -4.50 5.97 8.07
N ALA A 17 -4.61 7.16 7.47
CA ALA A 17 -5.39 8.27 8.02
C ALA A 17 -6.89 7.97 8.16
N LYS A 18 -7.45 7.03 7.37
CA LYS A 18 -8.84 6.56 7.50
C LYS A 18 -9.01 5.52 8.61
N LEU A 19 -8.03 4.64 8.82
CA LEU A 19 -8.11 3.57 9.80
C LEU A 19 -7.95 4.07 11.25
N ILE A 20 -7.22 5.17 11.45
CA ILE A 20 -7.01 5.82 12.76
C ILE A 20 -8.34 6.25 13.42
N PRO A 21 -9.22 7.04 12.77
CA PRO A 21 -10.52 7.40 13.34
C PRO A 21 -11.46 6.19 13.45
N GLU A 22 -11.37 5.23 12.52
CA GLU A 22 -12.16 4.00 12.57
C GLU A 22 -11.87 3.16 13.82
N ARG A 23 -10.63 3.18 14.32
CA ARG A 23 -10.25 2.57 15.60
C ARG A 23 -11.11 3.07 16.77
N LEU A 24 -11.41 4.37 16.82
CA LEU A 24 -12.25 4.96 17.87
C LEU A 24 -13.70 4.51 17.73
N VAL A 25 -14.21 4.44 16.50
CA VAL A 25 -15.57 3.97 16.21
C VAL A 25 -15.75 2.50 16.62
N ILE A 26 -14.80 1.64 16.29
CA ILE A 26 -14.82 0.23 16.67
C ILE A 26 -14.76 0.08 18.19
N SER A 27 -13.91 0.85 18.87
CA SER A 27 -13.83 0.85 20.33
C SER A 27 -15.16 1.23 20.99
N ALA A 28 -15.84 2.26 20.47
CA ALA A 28 -17.17 2.65 20.92
C ALA A 28 -18.20 1.52 20.70
N ARG A 29 -18.19 0.87 19.52
CA ARG A 29 -19.06 -0.29 19.22
C ARG A 29 -18.85 -1.44 20.21
N ILE A 30 -17.60 -1.77 20.55
CA ILE A 30 -17.28 -2.79 21.57
C ILE A 30 -17.84 -2.38 22.93
N GLY A 31 -17.69 -1.10 23.31
CA GLY A 31 -18.23 -0.55 24.55
C GLY A 31 -19.75 -0.70 24.64
N THR A 32 -20.47 -0.27 23.61
CA THR A 32 -21.93 -0.42 23.53
C THR A 32 -22.36 -1.88 23.54
N ALA A 33 -21.71 -2.75 22.75
CA ALA A 33 -22.03 -4.18 22.74
C ALA A 33 -21.82 -4.83 24.12
N ARG A 34 -20.82 -4.36 24.88
CA ARG A 34 -20.54 -4.83 26.24
C ARG A 34 -21.61 -4.42 27.26
N GLU A 35 -22.28 -3.29 27.05
CA GLU A 35 -23.37 -2.82 27.92
C GLU A 35 -24.68 -3.61 27.69
N LEU A 36 -24.84 -4.25 26.53
CA LEU A 36 -26.08 -4.94 26.14
C LEU A 36 -26.26 -6.35 26.75
N GLY A 37 -25.31 -6.86 27.54
CA GLY A 37 -25.49 -8.09 28.33
C GLY A 37 -24.44 -9.17 28.10
N ASP A 38 -24.87 -10.43 27.97
CA ASP A 38 -23.98 -11.60 27.98
C ASP A 38 -23.02 -11.61 26.78
N LEU A 39 -21.75 -11.33 27.06
CA LEU A 39 -20.66 -11.27 26.10
C LEU A 39 -20.39 -12.60 25.41
N LYS A 40 -20.79 -13.71 26.02
CA LYS A 40 -20.48 -15.04 25.48
C LYS A 40 -21.28 -15.31 24.20
N GLU A 41 -22.52 -14.84 24.14
CA GLU A 41 -23.42 -15.04 23.00
C GLU A 41 -23.64 -13.79 22.15
N ASN A 42 -23.15 -12.62 22.59
CA ASN A 42 -23.31 -11.37 21.85
C ASN A 42 -22.50 -11.39 20.54
N ALA A 43 -23.18 -11.63 19.42
CA ALA A 43 -22.60 -11.64 18.08
C ALA A 43 -22.00 -10.28 17.68
N ASP A 44 -22.62 -9.17 18.07
CA ASP A 44 -22.12 -7.82 17.77
C ASP A 44 -20.81 -7.52 18.52
N TYR A 45 -20.66 -8.04 19.75
CA TYR A 45 -19.42 -7.95 20.50
C TYR A 45 -18.28 -8.71 19.81
N HIS A 46 -18.52 -9.96 19.42
CA HIS A 46 -17.52 -10.78 18.72
C HIS A 46 -17.13 -10.16 17.37
N ALA A 47 -18.13 -9.71 16.59
CA ALA A 47 -17.88 -9.02 15.33
C ALA A 47 -17.05 -7.74 15.52
N ALA A 48 -17.38 -6.92 16.51
CA ALA A 48 -16.62 -5.69 16.79
C ALA A 48 -15.18 -5.99 17.28
N LYS A 49 -14.97 -7.11 17.98
CA LYS A 49 -13.63 -7.59 18.38
C LYS A 49 -12.80 -8.05 17.18
N ASP A 50 -13.42 -8.73 16.21
CA ASP A 50 -12.77 -9.14 14.98
C ASP A 50 -12.43 -7.94 14.09
N ASP A 51 -13.36 -6.98 13.96
CA ASP A 51 -13.14 -5.70 13.29
C ASP A 51 -11.95 -4.96 13.90
N GLN A 52 -11.87 -4.91 15.24
CA GLN A 52 -10.74 -4.31 15.95
C GLN A 52 -9.42 -5.00 15.59
N ALA A 53 -9.39 -6.33 15.65
CA ALA A 53 -8.18 -7.09 15.34
C ALA A 53 -7.74 -6.90 13.89
N HIS A 54 -8.69 -6.80 12.96
CA HIS A 54 -8.42 -6.54 11.55
C HIS A 54 -7.87 -5.14 11.31
N ASN A 55 -8.50 -4.13 11.92
CA ASN A 55 -8.07 -2.74 11.81
C ASN A 55 -6.65 -2.55 12.37
N GLU A 56 -6.36 -3.10 13.55
CA GLU A 56 -5.02 -3.03 14.17
C GLU A 56 -3.95 -3.73 13.33
N ARG A 57 -4.26 -4.89 12.72
CA ARG A 57 -3.33 -5.56 11.79
C ARG A 57 -2.99 -4.65 10.61
N LYS A 58 -4.01 -4.06 9.97
CA LYS A 58 -3.80 -3.15 8.83
C LYS A 58 -2.99 -1.92 9.20
N ILE A 59 -3.32 -1.28 10.33
CA ILE A 59 -2.57 -0.11 10.82
C ILE A 59 -1.10 -0.49 11.00
N LYS A 60 -0.82 -1.59 11.69
CA LYS A 60 0.55 -2.04 11.94
C LYS A 60 1.32 -2.33 10.66
N ASP A 61 0.69 -3.00 9.70
CA ASP A 61 1.31 -3.34 8.42
C ASP A 61 1.62 -2.07 7.60
N LEU A 62 0.68 -1.12 7.56
CA LEU A 62 0.87 0.17 6.87
C LEU A 62 1.94 1.04 7.53
N GLU A 63 1.91 1.16 8.87
CA GLU A 63 2.92 1.91 9.62
C GLU A 63 4.31 1.32 9.42
N LYS A 64 4.42 -0.02 9.49
CA LYS A 64 5.69 -0.70 9.24
C LYS A 64 6.19 -0.40 7.83
N ARG A 65 5.33 -0.58 6.81
CA ARG A 65 5.70 -0.35 5.42
C ARG A 65 6.10 1.09 5.16
N LEU A 66 5.35 2.07 5.67
CA LEU A 66 5.68 3.49 5.55
C LEU A 66 7.00 3.84 6.26
N SER A 67 7.29 3.20 7.41
CA SER A 67 8.53 3.44 8.16
C SER A 67 9.78 2.84 7.51
N GLU A 68 9.63 1.71 6.80
CA GLU A 68 10.73 0.99 6.15
C GLU A 68 10.94 1.46 4.69
N ALA A 69 9.97 2.17 4.12
CA ALA A 69 10.01 2.61 2.74
C ALA A 69 10.83 3.88 2.54
N THR A 70 11.61 3.89 1.46
CA THR A 70 12.28 5.09 0.96
C THR A 70 11.47 5.65 -0.21
N VAL A 71 11.07 6.92 -0.13
CA VAL A 71 10.33 7.58 -1.21
C VAL A 71 11.30 7.95 -2.32
N ALA A 72 11.16 7.33 -3.48
CA ALA A 72 11.91 7.68 -4.68
C ALA A 72 11.29 8.94 -5.30
N ASN A 73 12.00 10.06 -5.23
CA ASN A 73 11.62 11.29 -5.92
C ASN A 73 12.11 11.20 -7.37
N THR A 74 11.18 11.13 -8.33
CA THR A 74 11.46 11.03 -9.76
C THR A 74 11.50 12.38 -10.48
N GLU A 75 11.29 13.51 -9.78
CA GLU A 75 11.24 14.85 -10.40
C GLU A 75 12.62 15.37 -10.85
N HIS A 76 13.71 14.76 -10.37
CA HIS A 76 15.08 15.16 -10.70
C HIS A 76 15.93 13.97 -11.14
N VAL A 77 15.42 13.15 -12.05
CA VAL A 77 16.23 12.13 -12.71
C VAL A 77 17.00 12.80 -13.86
N PRO A 78 18.34 12.85 -13.82
CA PRO A 78 19.16 13.26 -14.96
C PRO A 78 18.76 12.49 -16.23
N ASP A 79 18.64 13.17 -17.36
CA ASP A 79 18.24 12.57 -18.65
C ASP A 79 19.15 11.40 -19.10
N ASP A 80 20.35 11.29 -18.52
CA ASP A 80 21.36 10.27 -18.79
C ASP A 80 21.39 9.11 -17.78
N MET A 81 20.49 9.09 -16.78
CA MET A 81 20.42 8.03 -15.77
C MET A 81 19.00 7.50 -15.58
N VAL A 82 18.86 6.20 -15.36
CA VAL A 82 17.57 5.54 -15.07
C VAL A 82 17.57 5.08 -13.62
N PHE A 83 16.59 5.53 -12.83
CA PHE A 83 16.41 5.14 -11.42
C PHE A 83 15.15 4.28 -11.23
N LEU A 84 15.02 3.68 -10.05
CA LEU A 84 13.77 3.04 -9.62
C LEU A 84 12.58 4.01 -9.73
N GLY A 85 11.50 3.56 -10.38
CA GLY A 85 10.31 4.36 -10.68
C GLY A 85 10.40 5.17 -11.98
N THR A 86 11.54 5.17 -12.69
CA THR A 86 11.68 5.87 -13.99
C THR A 86 11.12 5.01 -15.12
N ILE A 87 10.34 5.61 -16.03
CA ILE A 87 9.90 4.97 -17.28
C ILE A 87 10.92 5.30 -18.37
N ALA A 88 11.60 4.27 -18.88
CA ALA A 88 12.55 4.36 -19.98
C ALA A 88 11.93 3.79 -21.26
N LYS A 89 12.07 4.52 -22.38
CA LYS A 89 11.74 4.02 -23.71
C LYS A 89 12.96 3.33 -24.31
N LEU A 90 12.85 2.03 -24.58
CA LEU A 90 13.89 1.24 -25.23
C LEU A 90 13.53 0.98 -26.68
N LYS A 91 14.48 1.22 -27.59
CA LYS A 91 14.34 0.90 -29.01
C LYS A 91 15.18 -0.31 -29.37
N ASN A 92 14.53 -1.33 -29.91
CA ASN A 92 15.21 -2.50 -30.46
C ASN A 92 15.82 -2.14 -31.83
N LEU A 93 17.15 -2.25 -31.95
CA LEU A 93 17.88 -1.86 -33.15
C LEU A 93 17.71 -2.86 -34.32
N THR A 94 17.23 -4.07 -34.04
CA THR A 94 17.04 -5.13 -35.06
C THR A 94 15.70 -4.99 -35.78
N ASN A 95 14.62 -4.64 -35.07
CA ASN A 95 13.27 -4.54 -35.63
C ASN A 95 12.64 -3.15 -35.52
N ASN A 96 13.37 -2.14 -35.02
CA ASN A 96 12.92 -0.77 -34.78
C ASN A 96 11.71 -0.63 -33.84
N LYS A 97 11.33 -1.68 -33.09
CA LYS A 97 10.24 -1.61 -32.12
C LYS A 97 10.66 -0.76 -30.92
N GLU A 98 9.75 0.06 -30.44
CA GLU A 98 9.91 0.85 -29.21
C GLU A 98 8.99 0.29 -28.12
N ASP A 99 9.56 0.02 -26.96
CA ASP A 99 8.85 -0.51 -25.79
C ASP A 99 9.15 0.36 -24.55
N LEU A 100 8.17 0.52 -23.67
CA LEU A 100 8.31 1.28 -22.42
C LEU A 100 8.56 0.33 -21.25
N TYR A 101 9.58 0.62 -20.45
CA TYR A 101 9.94 -0.17 -19.28
C TYR A 101 10.03 0.72 -18.05
N MET A 102 9.61 0.21 -16.90
CA MET A 102 9.79 0.88 -15.62
C MET A 102 10.65 0.03 -14.71
N LEU A 103 11.69 0.62 -14.13
CA LEU A 103 12.49 -0.07 -13.12
C LEU A 103 11.71 -0.15 -11.80
N VAL A 104 11.46 -1.36 -11.29
CA VAL A 104 10.76 -1.59 -10.03
C VAL A 104 11.63 -2.40 -9.07
N GLY A 105 11.44 -2.20 -7.76
CA GLY A 105 12.10 -2.99 -6.72
C GLY A 105 11.39 -4.33 -6.50
N GLU A 106 12.12 -5.36 -6.05
CA GLU A 106 11.61 -6.73 -5.84
C GLU A 106 10.41 -6.79 -4.86
N SER A 107 10.29 -5.84 -3.93
CA SER A 107 9.25 -5.77 -2.91
C SER A 107 7.92 -5.17 -3.37
N SER A 108 7.84 -4.56 -4.55
CA SER A 108 6.64 -3.78 -4.94
C SER A 108 5.42 -4.65 -5.18
N GLY A 109 5.59 -5.92 -5.58
CA GLY A 109 4.53 -6.95 -5.67
C GLY A 109 3.32 -6.60 -6.56
N ARG A 110 3.31 -5.42 -7.18
CA ARG A 110 2.29 -4.88 -8.06
C ARG A 110 2.84 -4.94 -9.49
N PHE A 111 2.40 -5.95 -10.23
CA PHE A 111 2.70 -6.11 -11.64
C PHE A 111 1.51 -5.71 -12.54
N ASP A 112 0.58 -4.92 -12.01
CA ASP A 112 -0.52 -4.37 -12.80
C ASP A 112 -0.04 -3.12 -13.56
N MET A 113 0.84 -3.33 -14.52
CA MET A 113 0.87 -2.49 -15.71
C MET A 113 0.63 -3.39 -16.91
N ASP A 114 -0.25 -2.97 -17.82
CA ASP A 114 -0.55 -3.62 -19.10
C ASP A 114 0.66 -3.60 -20.06
N TYR A 115 1.84 -4.05 -19.63
CA TYR A 115 3.03 -4.14 -20.47
C TYR A 115 3.52 -5.58 -20.56
N LEU A 116 3.28 -6.12 -21.76
CA LEU A 116 3.65 -7.43 -22.30
C LEU A 116 4.96 -8.02 -21.73
N GLU A 117 4.87 -9.25 -21.21
CA GLU A 117 5.98 -10.21 -21.32
C GLU A 117 6.32 -10.41 -22.81
N VAL A 118 7.60 -10.30 -23.16
CA VAL A 118 8.14 -10.97 -24.35
C VAL A 118 9.49 -11.58 -23.97
N THR A 119 9.61 -12.90 -24.22
CA THR A 119 10.71 -13.82 -23.94
C THR A 119 12.12 -13.29 -24.28
#